data_AF-A0A0U1NQN9-F1
#
_entry.id   AF-A0A0U1NQN9-F1
#
_cell.length_a   1.000
_cell.length_b   1.000
_cell.length_c   1.000
_cell.angle_alpha   90.00
_cell.angle_beta   90.00
_cell.angle_gamma   90.00
#
_symmetry.space_group_name_H-M   'P 1'
#
loop_
_entity.id
_entity.type
_entity.pdbx_description
1 polymer ?
#
loop_
_entity_poly.entity_id
_entity_poly.type
_entity_poly.pdbx_seq_one_letter_code
_entity_poly.pdbx_strand_id
1 'polypeptide(L)'
;MRVPRWCFAHEGADHENFHVHFVMPSPLQDTEQTCCLLNAVWAQHHAQTAPLAKNWIMPVKDRAAVTSYVTHEYWRMGSDTISDNLCWDNAQLNFAPNDNYTQQQAHRITRAASPLWLQQAQQALNDQKAQYEASGDLQMMERG
;
A
#
# COMPACT_ATOMS: atom_id res chain seq x y z
N MET A 1 0.91 -12.81 3.38
CA MET A 1 2.10 -12.63 2.52
C MET A 1 3.11 -11.80 3.28
N ARG A 2 4.39 -12.18 3.34
CA ARG A 2 5.41 -11.41 4.06
C ARG A 2 6.14 -10.54 3.06
N VAL A 3 5.86 -9.24 3.05
CA VAL A 3 6.53 -8.24 2.20
C VAL A 3 7.06 -7.13 3.11
N PRO A 4 8.33 -6.70 2.95
CA PRO A 4 8.88 -5.60 3.74
C PRO A 4 7.97 -4.39 3.64
N ARG A 5 7.52 -3.86 4.78
CA ARG A 5 6.62 -2.70 4.81
C ARG A 5 6.68 -1.99 6.15
N TRP A 6 6.42 -0.70 6.10
CA TRP A 6 6.07 0.08 7.28
C TRP A 6 4.60 0.46 7.21
N CYS A 7 3.92 0.38 8.35
CA CYS A 7 2.50 0.65 8.49
C CYS A 7 2.29 1.81 9.48
N PHE A 8 1.42 2.73 9.10
CA PHE A 8 1.13 3.96 9.82
C PHE A 8 -0.36 4.04 10.10
N ALA A 9 -0.73 4.18 11.37
CA ALA A 9 -2.11 4.38 11.81
C ALA A 9 -2.50 5.84 11.60
N HIS A 10 -3.59 6.05 10.87
CA HIS A 10 -4.17 7.36 10.64
C HIS A 10 -5.61 7.37 11.17
N GLU A 11 -6.04 8.53 11.63
CA GLU A 11 -7.38 8.76 12.12
C GLU A 11 -7.99 9.93 11.35
N GLY A 12 -9.24 9.77 10.90
CA GLY A 12 -9.96 10.84 10.23
C GLY A 12 -10.16 12.09 11.08
N ALA A 13 -10.52 13.20 10.45
CA ALA A 13 -10.72 14.47 11.13
C ALA A 13 -11.83 14.41 12.21
N ASP A 14 -12.76 13.46 12.08
CA ASP A 14 -13.88 13.21 12.98
C ASP A 14 -13.64 12.10 14.02
N HIS A 15 -12.46 11.47 14.04
CA HIS A 15 -12.13 10.33 14.91
C HIS A 15 -12.92 9.04 14.66
N GLU A 16 -13.69 8.96 13.56
CA GLU A 16 -14.49 7.76 13.25
C GLU A 16 -13.86 6.88 12.17
N ASN A 17 -12.84 7.39 11.49
CA ASN A 17 -12.18 6.73 10.36
C ASN A 17 -10.75 6.31 10.70
N PHE A 18 -10.59 5.28 11.53
CA PHE A 18 -9.29 4.66 11.78
C PHE A 18 -8.89 3.77 10.60
N HIS A 19 -7.76 4.08 9.98
CA HIS A 19 -7.24 3.36 8.83
C HIS A 19 -5.71 3.27 8.86
N VAL A 20 -5.16 2.42 7.98
CA VAL A 20 -3.72 2.17 7.94
C VAL A 20 -3.19 2.55 6.57
N HIS A 21 -2.22 3.45 6.56
CA HIS A 21 -1.33 3.64 5.42
C HIS A 21 -0.15 2.68 5.53
N PHE A 22 0.39 2.25 4.40
CA PHE A 22 1.63 1.47 4.38
C PHE A 22 2.51 1.90 3.22
N VAL A 23 3.82 1.78 3.42
CA VAL A 23 4.82 1.98 2.38
C VAL A 23 5.70 0.75 2.31
N MET A 24 6.09 0.37 1.10
CA MET A 24 6.91 -0.81 0.86
C MET A 24 7.77 -0.66 -0.40
N PRO A 25 8.96 -1.27 -0.44
CA PRO A 25 9.67 -1.47 -1.70
C PRO A 25 8.85 -2.37 -2.63
N SER A 26 8.93 -2.10 -3.94
CA SER A 26 8.26 -2.94 -4.93
C SER A 26 8.91 -4.35 -4.96
N PRO A 27 8.15 -5.43 -4.71
CA PRO A 27 8.64 -6.81 -4.79
C PRO A 27 8.84 -7.28 -6.24
N LEU A 28 8.24 -6.60 -7.23
CA LEU A 28 8.47 -6.85 -8.65
C LEU A 28 9.24 -5.69 -9.27
N GLN A 29 9.95 -5.96 -10.37
CA GLN A 29 10.63 -4.92 -11.15
C GLN A 29 9.66 -3.88 -11.70
N ASP A 30 8.45 -4.29 -12.06
CA ASP A 30 7.36 -3.40 -12.45
C ASP A 30 6.54 -2.99 -11.22
N THR A 31 6.73 -1.73 -10.79
CA THR A 31 6.02 -1.13 -9.67
C THR A 31 4.53 -0.97 -9.94
N GLU A 32 4.14 -0.65 -11.18
CA GLU A 32 2.72 -0.48 -11.51
C GLU A 32 1.99 -1.81 -11.46
N GLN A 33 2.62 -2.84 -12.02
CA GLN A 33 2.11 -4.22 -11.93
C GLN A 33 1.98 -4.65 -10.47
N THR A 34 2.95 -4.30 -9.62
CA THR A 34 2.88 -4.55 -8.19
C THR A 34 1.68 -3.88 -7.55
N CYS A 35 1.47 -2.58 -7.79
CA CYS A 35 0.33 -1.83 -7.26
C CYS A 35 -1.00 -2.46 -7.69
N CYS A 36 -1.13 -2.78 -8.98
CA CYS A 36 -2.30 -3.46 -9.54
C CYS A 36 -2.56 -4.80 -8.82
N LEU A 37 -1.52 -5.63 -8.70
CA LEU A 37 -1.59 -6.92 -8.03
C LEU A 37 -1.99 -6.81 -6.56
N LEU A 38 -1.43 -5.85 -5.82
CA LEU A 38 -1.76 -5.67 -4.41
C LEU A 38 -3.20 -5.16 -4.21
N ASN A 39 -3.68 -4.23 -5.06
CA ASN A 39 -5.08 -3.79 -5.04
C ASN A 39 -6.02 -4.97 -5.33
N ALA A 40 -5.66 -5.85 -6.28
CA ALA A 40 -6.42 -7.06 -6.58
C ALA A 40 -6.47 -8.03 -5.40
N VAL A 41 -5.30 -8.34 -4.81
CA VAL A 41 -5.20 -9.25 -3.65
C VAL A 41 -6.03 -8.72 -2.49
N TRP A 42 -5.89 -7.44 -2.16
CA TRP A 42 -6.60 -6.87 -1.01
C TRP A 42 -8.11 -6.86 -1.24
N ALA A 43 -8.58 -6.41 -2.40
CA ALA A 43 -10.01 -6.39 -2.70
C ALA A 43 -10.62 -7.80 -2.78
N GLN A 44 -9.88 -8.78 -3.31
CA GLN A 44 -10.33 -10.18 -3.36
C GLN A 44 -10.52 -10.78 -1.96
N HIS A 45 -9.62 -10.49 -1.02
CA HIS A 45 -9.66 -11.07 0.33
C HIS A 45 -10.51 -10.27 1.32
N HIS A 46 -10.65 -8.96 1.11
CA HIS A 46 -11.33 -8.06 2.03
C HIS A 46 -12.27 -7.08 1.30
N ALA A 47 -13.15 -7.61 0.45
CA ALA A 47 -14.04 -6.82 -0.40
C ALA A 47 -14.93 -5.81 0.36
N GLN A 48 -15.23 -6.05 1.63
CA GLN A 48 -16.05 -5.14 2.45
C GLN A 48 -15.27 -3.91 2.92
N THR A 49 -14.01 -4.09 3.33
CA THR A 49 -13.20 -3.04 3.97
C THR A 49 -12.19 -2.39 3.02
N ALA A 50 -11.81 -3.09 1.95
CA ALA A 50 -10.85 -2.61 0.96
C ALA A 50 -11.26 -2.96 -0.49
N PRO A 51 -12.50 -2.65 -0.92
CA PRO A 51 -12.88 -2.80 -2.33
C PRO A 51 -12.01 -1.91 -3.23
N LEU A 52 -11.99 -2.20 -4.54
CA LEU A 52 -11.20 -1.43 -5.53
C LEU A 52 -11.53 0.07 -5.58
N ALA A 53 -12.73 0.45 -5.13
CA ALA A 53 -13.14 1.85 -5.01
C ALA A 53 -12.54 2.57 -3.79
N LYS A 54 -11.97 1.82 -2.83
CA LYS A 54 -11.43 2.34 -1.57
C LYS A 54 -9.94 2.04 -1.36
N ASN A 55 -9.42 0.94 -1.92
CA ASN A 55 -7.99 0.68 -1.84
C ASN A 55 -7.21 1.50 -2.88
N TRP A 56 -6.24 2.28 -2.39
CA TRP A 56 -5.43 3.22 -3.17
C TRP A 56 -3.94 2.90 -3.02
N ILE A 57 -3.52 1.79 -3.61
CA ILE A 57 -2.10 1.42 -3.65
C ILE A 57 -1.51 1.93 -4.95
N MET A 58 -0.65 2.95 -4.85
CA MET A 58 -0.14 3.71 -5.99
C MET A 58 1.40 3.74 -6.00
N PRO A 59 2.03 3.87 -7.19
CA PRO A 59 3.46 4.11 -7.28
C PRO A 59 3.84 5.44 -6.62
N VAL A 60 4.88 5.42 -5.79
CA VAL A 60 5.43 6.63 -5.16
C VAL A 60 6.17 7.46 -6.21
N LYS A 61 5.70 8.69 -6.46
CA LYS A 61 6.36 9.66 -7.36
C LYS A 61 7.36 10.55 -6.63
N ASP A 62 7.05 10.97 -5.40
CA ASP A 62 7.93 11.76 -4.53
C ASP A 62 8.02 11.12 -3.14
N ARG A 63 9.24 10.71 -2.78
CA ARG A 63 9.52 10.05 -1.50
C ARG A 63 9.37 10.99 -0.31
N ALA A 64 9.72 12.27 -0.46
CA ALA A 64 9.63 13.24 0.61
C ALA A 64 8.16 13.58 0.91
N ALA A 65 7.36 13.80 -0.13
CA ALA A 65 5.92 14.02 0.01
C ALA A 65 5.22 12.83 0.68
N VAL A 66 5.52 11.60 0.23
CA VAL A 66 4.94 10.39 0.85
C VAL A 66 5.38 10.23 2.30
N THR A 67 6.66 10.49 2.61
CA THR A 67 7.14 10.41 4.01
C THR A 67 6.40 11.42 4.88
N SER A 68 6.33 12.68 4.45
CA SER A 68 5.61 13.73 5.16
C SER A 68 4.15 13.36 5.40
N TYR A 69 3.49 12.78 4.41
CA TYR A 69 2.10 12.35 4.51
C TYR A 69 1.93 11.22 5.53
N VAL A 70 2.64 10.10 5.37
CA VAL A 70 2.40 8.94 6.26
C VAL A 70 2.79 9.20 7.71
N THR A 71 3.67 10.16 7.98
CA THR A 71 4.06 10.53 9.35
C THR A 71 3.29 11.72 9.93
N HIS A 72 2.35 12.33 9.21
CA HIS A 72 1.73 13.57 9.68
C HIS A 72 0.92 13.39 10.97
N GLU A 73 0.37 12.21 11.26
CA GLU A 73 -0.37 11.97 12.52
C GLU A 73 0.54 11.88 13.76
N TYR A 74 1.86 11.88 13.59
CA TYR A 74 2.80 11.76 14.71
C TYR A 74 2.65 12.87 15.75
N TRP A 75 2.31 14.10 15.33
CA TRP A 75 2.09 15.20 16.30
C TRP A 75 0.90 14.93 17.23
N ARG A 76 -0.09 14.17 16.77
CA ARG A 76 -1.33 13.85 17.49
C ARG A 76 -1.21 12.54 18.27
N MET A 77 -0.76 11.46 17.60
CA MET A 77 -0.74 10.10 18.15
C MET A 77 0.62 9.69 18.72
N GLY A 78 1.68 10.46 18.50
CA GLY A 78 3.03 10.09 18.91
C GLY A 78 3.49 8.77 18.30
N SER A 79 4.14 7.92 19.09
CA SER A 79 4.65 6.62 18.65
C SER A 79 3.59 5.67 18.14
N ASP A 80 2.33 5.82 18.59
CA ASP A 80 1.22 4.95 18.17
C ASP A 80 0.87 5.12 16.67
N THR A 81 1.38 6.18 16.04
CA THR A 81 1.34 6.35 14.58
C THR A 81 2.04 5.19 13.87
N ILE A 82 3.15 4.66 14.40
CA ILE A 82 3.87 3.55 13.78
C ILE A 82 3.29 2.24 14.31
N SER A 83 2.70 1.44 13.42
CA SER A 83 2.11 0.16 13.81
C SER A 83 3.12 -0.97 13.74
N ASP A 84 3.96 -1.10 14.77
CA ASP A 84 5.03 -2.12 14.85
C ASP A 84 4.54 -3.55 14.56
N ASN A 85 3.35 -3.89 15.04
CA ASN A 85 2.74 -5.22 14.83
C ASN A 85 2.34 -5.47 13.36
N LEU A 86 2.07 -4.41 12.60
CA LEU A 86 1.71 -4.48 11.18
C LEU A 86 2.92 -4.25 10.27
N CYS A 87 3.95 -3.56 10.74
CA CYS A 87 5.25 -3.47 10.09
C CYS A 87 5.86 -4.87 9.93
N TRP A 88 6.65 -5.04 8.87
CA TRP A 88 7.44 -6.25 8.69
C TRP A 88 8.75 -5.88 8.00
N ASP A 89 9.87 -6.30 8.55
CA ASP A 89 11.19 -6.13 7.93
C ASP A 89 11.93 -7.46 7.86
N ASN A 90 12.74 -7.61 6.82
CA ASN A 90 13.56 -8.76 6.55
C ASN A 90 14.71 -8.92 7.55
N ALA A 91 15.02 -7.89 8.36
CA ALA A 91 15.98 -7.99 9.46
C ALA A 91 15.59 -9.06 10.51
N GLN A 92 14.32 -9.49 10.57
CA GLN A 92 13.90 -10.64 11.39
C GLN A 92 14.33 -12.00 10.82
N LEU A 93 14.87 -12.03 9.60
CA LEU A 93 15.41 -13.20 8.93
C LEU A 93 16.92 -12.98 8.78
N ASN A 94 17.73 -13.66 9.60
CA ASN A 94 19.21 -13.63 9.59
C ASN A 94 19.85 -14.17 8.29
N PHE A 95 19.17 -14.11 7.15
CA PHE A 95 19.66 -14.59 5.87
C PHE A 95 20.03 -13.41 4.99
N ALA A 96 21.25 -13.43 4.45
CA ALA A 96 21.67 -12.53 3.37
C ALA A 96 20.61 -12.49 2.25
N PRO A 97 20.51 -11.39 1.48
CA PRO A 97 19.59 -11.30 0.34
C PRO A 97 19.73 -12.55 -0.52
N ASN A 98 18.72 -13.41 -0.48
CA ASN A 98 18.71 -14.67 -1.21
C ASN A 98 17.81 -14.47 -2.41
N ASP A 99 18.39 -14.38 -3.60
CA ASP A 99 17.65 -14.19 -4.86
C ASP A 99 16.53 -15.22 -5.03
N ASN A 100 16.73 -16.44 -4.55
CA ASN A 100 15.71 -17.49 -4.55
C ASN A 100 14.51 -17.13 -3.66
N TYR A 101 14.75 -16.53 -2.49
CA TYR A 101 13.66 -16.07 -1.62
C TYR A 101 12.84 -14.95 -2.27
N THR A 102 13.51 -13.98 -2.90
CA THR A 102 12.87 -12.88 -3.63
C THR A 102 12.03 -13.40 -4.80
N GLN A 103 12.58 -14.31 -5.61
CA GLN A 103 11.84 -14.94 -6.71
C GLN A 103 10.61 -15.73 -6.23
N GLN A 104 10.77 -16.53 -5.17
CA GLN A 104 9.64 -17.24 -4.58
C GLN A 104 8.58 -16.30 -4.00
N GLN A 105 9.01 -15.17 -3.41
CA GLN A 105 8.10 -14.16 -2.92
C GLN A 105 7.29 -13.60 -4.09
N ALA A 106 7.95 -13.10 -5.15
CA ALA A 106 7.30 -12.62 -6.37
C ALA A 106 6.29 -13.64 -6.92
N HIS A 107 6.67 -14.91 -7.05
CA HIS A 107 5.77 -15.98 -7.49
C HIS A 107 4.54 -16.14 -6.60
N ARG A 108 4.70 -16.08 -5.27
CA ARG A 108 3.58 -16.13 -4.32
C ARG A 108 2.65 -14.92 -4.47
N ILE A 109 3.21 -13.73 -4.68
CA ILE A 109 2.40 -12.52 -4.86
C ILE A 109 1.59 -12.62 -6.14
N THR A 110 2.22 -12.92 -7.28
CA THR A 110 1.56 -12.95 -8.59
C THR A 110 0.43 -13.97 -8.65
N ARG A 111 0.50 -15.05 -7.87
CA ARG A 111 -0.54 -16.09 -7.79
C ARG A 111 -1.63 -15.82 -6.76
N ALA A 112 -1.53 -14.76 -5.96
CA ALA A 112 -2.48 -14.49 -4.88
C ALA A 112 -3.81 -13.90 -5.36
N ALA A 113 -3.84 -13.30 -6.56
CA ALA A 113 -5.07 -12.78 -7.17
C ALA A 113 -5.49 -13.59 -8.39
N SER A 114 -6.79 -13.77 -8.57
CA SER A 114 -7.34 -14.34 -9.80
C SER A 114 -7.21 -13.38 -10.99
N PRO A 115 -7.20 -13.88 -12.25
CA PRO A 115 -7.12 -13.03 -13.44
C PRO A 115 -8.23 -11.97 -13.54
N LEU A 116 -9.45 -12.31 -13.09
CA LEU A 116 -10.58 -11.38 -13.09
C LEU A 116 -10.31 -10.18 -12.17
N TRP A 117 -9.83 -10.44 -10.96
CA TRP A 117 -9.49 -9.39 -9.98
C TRP A 117 -8.32 -8.54 -10.46
N LEU A 118 -7.35 -9.13 -11.17
CA LEU A 118 -6.24 -8.39 -11.78
C LEU A 118 -6.72 -7.42 -12.86
N GLN A 119 -7.62 -7.85 -13.74
CA GLN A 119 -8.19 -6.96 -14.76
C GLN A 119 -8.95 -5.79 -14.15
N GLN A 120 -9.78 -6.05 -13.14
CA GLN A 120 -10.52 -5.00 -12.43
C GLN A 120 -9.59 -4.04 -11.69
N ALA A 121 -8.55 -4.56 -11.03
CA ALA A 121 -7.57 -3.73 -10.34
C ALA A 121 -6.73 -2.88 -11.30
N GLN A 122 -6.44 -3.38 -12.50
CA GLN A 122 -5.75 -2.58 -13.52
C GLN A 122 -6.60 -1.41 -13.98
N GLN A 123 -7.89 -1.65 -14.22
CA GLN A 123 -8.83 -0.57 -14.58
C GLN A 123 -8.90 0.46 -13.45
N ALA A 124 -9.11 0.00 -12.21
CA ALA A 124 -9.16 0.88 -11.05
C ALA A 124 -7.87 1.70 -10.90
N LEU A 125 -6.69 1.08 -11.00
CA LEU A 125 -5.41 1.79 -10.91
C LEU A 125 -5.28 2.88 -11.98
N ASN A 126 -5.71 2.62 -13.21
CA ASN A 126 -5.68 3.62 -14.28
C ASN A 126 -6.62 4.80 -13.97
N ASP A 127 -7.84 4.51 -13.50
CA ASP A 127 -8.81 5.54 -13.11
C ASP A 127 -8.28 6.40 -11.95
N GLN A 128 -7.61 5.77 -10.98
CA GLN A 128 -6.99 6.45 -9.83
C GLN A 128 -5.84 7.36 -10.25
N LYS A 129 -4.98 6.92 -11.19
CA LYS A 129 -3.94 7.78 -11.77
C LYS A 129 -4.54 8.99 -12.47
N ALA A 130 -5.58 8.77 -13.28
CA ALA A 130 -6.27 9.85 -13.97
C ALA A 130 -6.90 10.85 -12.99
N GLN A 131 -7.50 10.36 -11.90
CA GLN A 131 -8.03 11.21 -10.83
C GLN A 131 -6.93 12.02 -10.13
N TYR A 132 -5.81 11.38 -9.77
CA TYR A 132 -4.66 12.05 -9.14
C TYR A 132 -4.07 13.14 -10.03
N GLU A 133 -3.94 12.87 -11.33
CA GLU A 133 -3.42 13.83 -12.30
C GLU A 133 -4.40 14.98 -12.54
N ALA A 134 -5.71 14.70 -12.57
CA ALA A 134 -6.75 15.71 -12.71
C ALA A 134 -6.92 16.58 -11.45
N SER A 135 -6.65 16.04 -10.26
CA SER A 135 -6.76 16.80 -9.00
C SER A 135 -5.58 17.74 -8.76
N GLY A 136 -4.44 17.54 -9.43
CA GLY A 136 -3.17 18.12 -8.99
C GLY A 136 -2.80 17.70 -7.56
N ASP A 137 -1.83 18.35 -6.93
CA ASP A 137 -1.38 18.11 -5.54
C ASP A 137 -2.47 18.38 -4.47
N LEU A 138 -3.70 18.73 -4.86
CA LEU A 138 -4.74 19.27 -3.98
C LEU A 138 -5.58 18.22 -3.23
N GLN A 139 -5.39 16.91 -3.44
CA GLN A 139 -6.20 15.89 -2.75
C GLN A 139 -5.46 15.07 -1.68
N MET A 140 -4.18 15.33 -1.44
CA MET A 140 -3.44 14.71 -0.33
C MET A 140 -3.84 15.26 1.06
N MET A 141 -4.86 16.12 1.19
CA MET A 141 -5.15 16.82 2.45
C MET A 141 -6.47 16.51 3.16
N GLU A 142 -7.52 15.98 2.50
CA GLU A 142 -8.85 16.02 3.15
C GLU A 142 -9.78 14.85 2.82
N ARG A 143 -9.31 13.61 2.95
CA ARG A 143 -10.23 12.47 3.10
C ARG A 143 -9.79 11.54 4.23
N GLY A 144 -9.62 12.14 5.39
CA GLY A 144 -9.63 11.47 6.68
C GLY A 144 -10.96 11.74 7.35
#